data_AF-B7GMT2-F1
#
_entry.id   AF-B7GMT2-F1
#
_cell.length_a   1.000
_cell.length_b   1.000
_cell.length_c   1.000
_cell.angle_alpha   90.00
_cell.angle_beta   90.00
_cell.angle_gamma   90.00
#
_symmetry.space_group_name_H-M   'P 1'
#
loop_
_entity.id
_entity.type
_entity.pdbx_description
1 polymer ?
#
loop_
_entity_poly.entity_id
_entity_poly.type
_entity_poly.pdbx_seq_one_letter_code
_entity_poly.pdbx_strand_id
1 'polypeptide(L)'
;MKRIKMLFVITAVLLLAGCSDQVNNLIDKAANIYDKIEETDAKISNTISAFNLKVQTVKRLEYEYDGDKFTLNDVFNYFLDHPKWEVEKVDGFEVLIVSGGIKPEILGLNLDKDNESSYDKAITKYFTESSKVAFIFPFRDDTLLPDEITYYFEVGGQKIPGENGSAALQELTRIYGEYKKQTKK
;
A
#
# COMPACT_ATOMS: atom_id res chain seq x y z
N MET A 1 13.17 59.61 2.46
CA MET A 1 12.09 58.85 3.11
C MET A 1 11.89 57.56 2.33
N LYS A 2 12.35 56.43 2.88
CA LYS A 2 12.23 55.09 2.29
C LYS A 2 11.58 54.20 3.35
N ARG A 3 10.86 53.17 2.88
CA ARG A 3 10.39 51.95 3.59
C ARG A 3 8.89 51.90 3.94
N ILE A 4 8.06 51.50 2.97
CA ILE A 4 6.86 50.67 3.21
C ILE A 4 6.69 49.75 1.98
N LYS A 5 7.37 48.60 1.97
CA LYS A 5 7.08 47.45 1.08
C LYS A 5 7.65 46.19 1.73
N MET A 6 7.12 45.77 2.88
CA MET A 6 7.52 44.51 3.51
C MET A 6 6.44 44.02 4.47
N LEU A 7 5.23 43.78 3.96
CA LEU A 7 4.16 43.17 4.74
C LEU A 7 3.24 42.32 3.85
N PHE A 8 3.81 41.38 3.09
CA PHE A 8 3.03 40.43 2.31
C PHE A 8 3.62 39.00 2.27
N VAL A 9 4.69 38.73 3.02
CA VAL A 9 5.40 37.44 2.97
C VAL A 9 5.11 36.54 4.19
N ILE A 10 4.54 37.07 5.27
CA ILE A 10 4.38 36.31 6.52
C ILE A 10 3.04 35.53 6.59
N THR A 11 2.06 35.85 5.75
CA THR A 11 0.75 35.18 5.79
C THR A 11 0.70 33.86 5.00
N ALA A 12 1.73 33.52 4.22
CA ALA A 12 1.76 32.29 3.42
C ALA A 12 2.40 31.09 4.15
N VAL A 13 3.11 31.30 5.26
CA VAL A 13 3.81 30.22 5.99
C VAL A 13 2.90 29.51 7.01
N LEU A 14 1.79 30.13 7.41
CA LEU A 14 0.84 29.56 8.38
C LEU A 14 -0.20 28.61 7.77
N LEU A 15 -0.23 28.43 6.45
CA LEU A 15 -1.16 27.52 5.77
C LEU A 15 -0.61 26.09 5.55
N LEU A 16 0.65 25.83 5.88
CA LEU A 16 1.28 24.51 5.67
C LEU A 16 1.30 23.62 6.92
N ALA A 17 0.98 24.16 8.10
CA ALA A 17 1.01 23.40 9.35
C ALA A 17 -0.32 22.66 9.67
N GLY A 18 -1.35 22.79 8.82
CA GLY A 18 -2.68 22.22 9.06
C GLY A 18 -3.00 20.93 8.31
N CYS A 19 -2.18 20.51 7.34
CA CYS A 19 -2.45 19.31 6.53
C CYS A 19 -1.94 18.02 7.18
N SER A 20 -0.82 18.04 7.93
CA SER A 20 -0.21 16.82 8.47
C SER A 20 -1.10 16.08 9.47
N ASP A 21 -1.81 16.83 10.32
CA ASP A 21 -2.59 16.24 11.41
C ASP A 21 -3.87 15.58 10.92
N GLN A 22 -4.46 16.07 9.82
CA GLN A 22 -5.61 15.41 9.17
C GLN A 22 -5.20 14.11 8.49
N VAL A 23 -4.05 14.09 7.82
CA VAL A 23 -3.54 12.91 7.10
C VAL A 23 -3.13 11.82 8.08
N ASN A 24 -2.41 12.14 9.15
CA ASN A 24 -2.03 11.17 10.18
C ASN A 24 -3.25 10.55 10.88
N ASN A 25 -4.29 11.34 11.14
CA ASN A 25 -5.56 10.83 11.69
C ASN A 25 -6.32 9.95 10.69
N LEU A 26 -6.21 10.23 9.39
CA LEU A 26 -6.78 9.41 8.33
C LEU A 26 -6.13 8.04 8.23
N ILE A 27 -4.80 8.02 8.38
CA ILE A 27 -3.94 6.84 8.37
C ILE A 27 -4.35 5.90 9.52
N ASP A 28 -4.41 6.42 10.76
CA ASP A 28 -4.83 5.64 11.93
C ASP A 28 -6.27 5.12 11.82
N LYS A 29 -7.17 5.87 11.18
CA LYS A 29 -8.57 5.44 10.96
C LYS A 29 -8.71 4.42 9.85
N ALA A 30 -7.95 4.53 8.77
CA ALA A 30 -7.91 3.53 7.71
C ALA A 30 -7.35 2.19 8.24
N ALA A 31 -6.41 2.23 9.19
CA ALA A 31 -5.95 1.04 9.90
C ALA A 31 -7.05 0.36 10.72
N ASN A 32 -7.94 1.13 11.35
CA ASN A 32 -9.10 0.60 12.09
C ASN A 32 -10.20 0.06 11.16
N ILE A 33 -10.26 0.55 9.92
CA ILE A 33 -11.21 0.05 8.90
C ILE A 33 -10.75 -1.29 8.35
N TYR A 34 -9.44 -1.49 8.18
CA TYR A 34 -8.87 -2.78 7.81
C TYR A 34 -9.35 -3.94 8.71
N ASP A 35 -9.52 -3.69 10.03
CA ASP A 35 -10.06 -4.71 10.95
C ASP A 35 -11.49 -5.15 10.63
N LYS A 36 -12.28 -4.30 9.96
CA LYS A 36 -13.67 -4.59 9.58
C LYS A 36 -13.78 -5.25 8.20
N ILE A 37 -12.77 -5.05 7.35
CA ILE A 37 -12.70 -5.56 5.97
C ILE A 37 -12.43 -7.08 5.95
N GLU A 38 -11.84 -7.63 7.02
CA GLU A 38 -11.57 -9.06 7.15
C GLU A 38 -12.84 -9.93 7.00
N GLU A 39 -14.02 -9.41 7.34
CA GLU A 39 -15.28 -10.18 7.32
C GLU A 39 -15.85 -10.43 5.91
N THR A 40 -15.37 -9.73 4.87
CA THR A 40 -15.93 -9.84 3.51
C THR A 40 -15.05 -10.70 2.59
N ASP A 41 -15.67 -11.65 1.87
CA ASP A 41 -14.98 -12.51 0.90
C ASP A 41 -14.31 -11.68 -0.21
N ALA A 42 -13.02 -11.97 -0.48
CA ALA A 42 -12.20 -11.26 -1.46
C ALA A 42 -12.81 -11.23 -2.87
N LYS A 43 -13.49 -12.30 -3.28
CA LYS A 43 -14.11 -12.42 -4.59
C LYS A 43 -15.33 -11.52 -4.72
N ILE A 44 -16.13 -11.42 -3.66
CA ILE A 44 -17.32 -10.56 -3.61
C ILE A 44 -16.89 -9.10 -3.62
N SER A 45 -15.97 -8.75 -2.71
CA SER A 45 -15.36 -7.43 -2.62
C SER A 45 -14.80 -6.96 -3.98
N ASN A 46 -13.93 -7.77 -4.59
CA ASN A 46 -13.31 -7.42 -5.87
C ASN A 46 -14.30 -7.30 -7.04
N THR A 47 -15.40 -8.04 -7.03
CA THR A 47 -16.41 -7.95 -8.11
C THR A 47 -17.16 -6.62 -8.05
N ILE A 48 -17.51 -6.15 -6.85
CA ILE A 48 -18.19 -4.87 -6.63
C ILE A 48 -17.21 -3.72 -6.91
N SER A 49 -15.99 -3.85 -6.40
CA SER A 49 -14.92 -2.84 -6.52
C SER A 49 -14.36 -2.71 -7.93
N ALA A 50 -14.46 -3.74 -8.78
CA ALA A 50 -13.94 -3.71 -10.15
C ALA A 50 -14.53 -2.57 -11.01
N PHE A 51 -15.75 -2.12 -10.73
CA PHE A 51 -16.37 -1.02 -11.48
C PHE A 51 -16.07 0.37 -10.88
N ASN A 52 -15.42 0.44 -9.72
CA ASN A 52 -15.09 1.70 -9.09
C ASN A 52 -13.91 2.39 -9.80
N LEU A 53 -14.06 3.67 -10.14
CA LEU A 53 -13.03 4.45 -10.84
C LEU A 53 -11.72 4.54 -10.04
N LYS A 54 -11.77 4.61 -8.72
CA LYS A 54 -10.57 4.72 -7.86
C LYS A 54 -9.76 3.43 -7.86
N VAL A 55 -10.45 2.28 -7.78
CA VAL A 55 -9.83 0.95 -7.96
C VAL A 55 -9.15 0.86 -9.33
N GLN A 56 -9.85 1.29 -10.38
CA GLN A 56 -9.34 1.31 -11.74
C GLN A 56 -8.15 2.25 -11.92
N THR A 57 -8.17 3.42 -11.27
CA THR A 57 -7.06 4.38 -11.26
C THR A 57 -5.82 3.75 -10.63
N VAL A 58 -5.93 3.18 -9.42
CA VAL A 58 -4.76 2.60 -8.73
C VAL A 58 -4.25 1.35 -9.45
N LYS A 59 -5.12 0.48 -9.95
CA LYS A 59 -4.71 -0.71 -10.73
C LYS A 59 -3.84 -0.36 -11.94
N ARG A 60 -4.10 0.79 -12.58
CA ARG A 60 -3.37 1.26 -13.77
C ARG A 60 -2.18 2.15 -13.47
N LEU A 61 -1.90 2.48 -12.20
CA LEU A 61 -0.69 3.23 -11.87
C LEU A 61 0.53 2.43 -12.29
N GLU A 62 1.40 3.07 -13.06
CA GLU A 62 2.64 2.49 -13.58
C GLU A 62 3.82 2.98 -12.77
N TYR A 63 4.68 2.06 -12.39
CA TYR A 63 6.00 2.34 -11.83
C TYR A 63 7.06 1.79 -12.79
N GLU A 64 8.11 2.58 -13.01
CA GLU A 64 9.21 2.21 -13.90
C GLU A 64 10.36 1.56 -13.13
N TYR A 65 10.92 0.49 -13.69
CA TYR A 65 12.16 -0.11 -13.24
C TYR A 65 12.96 -0.63 -14.44
N ASP A 66 14.17 -0.08 -14.62
CA ASP A 66 15.09 -0.43 -15.72
C ASP A 66 14.47 -0.32 -17.11
N GLY A 67 13.72 0.76 -17.36
CA GLY A 67 13.05 1.03 -18.64
C GLY A 67 11.78 0.20 -18.90
N ASP A 68 11.50 -0.82 -18.10
CA ASP A 68 10.23 -1.54 -18.11
C ASP A 68 9.23 -0.87 -17.17
N LYS A 69 7.95 -0.86 -17.56
CA LYS A 69 6.85 -0.36 -16.74
C LYS A 69 5.99 -1.49 -16.22
N PHE A 70 5.62 -1.40 -14.95
CA PHE A 70 4.77 -2.38 -14.29
C PHE A 70 3.56 -1.70 -13.67
N THR A 71 2.38 -2.30 -13.85
CA THR A 71 1.16 -1.78 -13.20
C THR A 71 1.11 -2.23 -11.74
N LEU A 72 0.55 -1.41 -10.86
CA LEU A 72 0.33 -1.84 -9.47
C LEU A 72 -0.57 -3.06 -9.37
N ASN A 73 -1.49 -3.26 -10.33
CA ASN A 73 -2.26 -4.50 -10.39
C ASN A 73 -1.34 -5.72 -10.56
N ASP A 74 -0.35 -5.66 -11.45
CA ASP A 74 0.60 -6.78 -11.65
C ASP A 74 1.49 -6.98 -10.44
N VAL A 75 1.99 -5.89 -9.85
CA VAL A 75 2.80 -5.89 -8.64
C VAL A 75 2.03 -6.54 -7.48
N PHE A 76 0.83 -6.06 -7.16
CA PHE A 76 0.04 -6.63 -6.06
C PHE A 76 -0.40 -8.07 -6.33
N ASN A 77 -0.76 -8.43 -7.57
CA ASN A 77 -1.07 -9.82 -7.90
C ASN A 77 0.16 -10.74 -7.81
N TYR A 78 1.37 -10.20 -7.89
CA TYR A 78 2.59 -10.97 -7.66
C TYR A 78 2.84 -11.17 -6.16
N PHE A 79 2.78 -10.10 -5.36
CA PHE A 79 3.15 -10.12 -3.93
C PHE A 79 2.08 -10.68 -2.99
N LEU A 80 0.81 -10.34 -3.25
CA LEU A 80 -0.28 -10.61 -2.33
C LEU A 80 -1.04 -11.87 -2.75
N ASP A 81 -1.37 -12.70 -1.77
CA ASP A 81 -2.33 -13.77 -1.93
C ASP A 81 -3.75 -13.18 -1.87
N HIS A 82 -4.53 -13.43 -2.92
CA HIS A 82 -5.90 -12.95 -3.09
C HIS A 82 -6.11 -11.46 -2.73
N PRO A 83 -5.43 -10.51 -3.43
CA PRO A 83 -5.52 -9.10 -3.09
C PRO A 83 -6.96 -8.60 -3.12
N LYS A 84 -7.41 -8.01 -2.01
CA LYS A 84 -8.70 -7.34 -1.84
C LYS A 84 -8.57 -5.85 -2.12
N TRP A 85 -9.54 -5.29 -2.83
CA TRP A 85 -9.57 -3.89 -3.21
C TRP A 85 -10.86 -3.26 -2.70
N GLU A 86 -10.78 -2.35 -1.74
CA GLU A 86 -11.97 -1.81 -1.07
C GLU A 86 -11.93 -0.29 -0.97
N VAL A 87 -13.04 0.35 -1.29
CA VAL A 87 -13.16 1.81 -1.21
C VAL A 87 -14.02 2.15 -0.01
N GLU A 88 -13.47 2.96 0.86
CA GLU A 88 -14.08 3.35 2.12
C GLU A 88 -14.10 4.86 2.28
N LYS A 89 -15.01 5.37 3.11
CA LYS A 89 -15.09 6.80 3.44
C LYS A 89 -14.63 7.04 4.86
N VAL A 90 -13.62 7.90 5.01
CA VAL A 90 -12.98 8.22 6.29
C VAL A 90 -12.92 9.72 6.45
N ASP A 91 -13.63 10.28 7.42
CA ASP A 91 -13.64 11.72 7.72
C ASP A 91 -13.86 12.64 6.49
N GLY A 92 -14.67 12.18 5.53
CA GLY A 92 -14.96 12.93 4.31
C GLY A 92 -13.97 12.72 3.16
N PHE A 93 -12.91 11.93 3.36
CA PHE A 93 -12.03 11.43 2.30
C PHE A 93 -12.49 10.06 1.84
N GLU A 94 -12.23 9.75 0.57
CA GLU A 94 -12.35 8.40 0.06
C GLU A 94 -10.97 7.74 0.07
N VAL A 95 -10.87 6.54 0.63
CA VAL A 95 -9.63 5.77 0.66
C VAL A 95 -9.84 4.48 -0.10
N LEU A 96 -8.89 4.13 -0.96
CA LEU A 96 -8.78 2.78 -1.48
C LEU A 96 -7.80 2.00 -0.61
N ILE A 97 -8.25 0.85 -0.11
CA ILE A 97 -7.44 -0.09 0.65
C ILE A 97 -7.16 -1.30 -0.24
N VAL A 98 -5.88 -1.61 -0.43
CA VAL A 98 -5.41 -2.81 -1.13
C VAL A 98 -4.75 -3.71 -0.12
N SER A 99 -5.32 -4.88 0.14
CA SER A 99 -4.81 -5.76 1.20
C SER A 99 -4.75 -7.23 0.80
N GLY A 100 -3.94 -8.01 1.50
CA GLY A 100 -3.85 -9.45 1.28
C GLY A 100 -2.79 -10.10 2.17
N GLY A 101 -2.81 -11.43 2.23
CA GLY A 101 -1.70 -12.20 2.79
C GLY A 101 -0.47 -12.08 1.90
N ILE A 102 0.72 -12.34 2.44
CA ILE A 102 1.93 -12.36 1.61
C ILE A 102 2.10 -13.76 1.05
N LYS A 103 2.33 -13.86 -0.27
CA LYS A 103 2.55 -15.18 -0.87
C LYS A 103 3.81 -15.84 -0.30
N PRO A 104 3.79 -17.14 -0.01
CA PRO A 104 4.92 -17.85 0.59
C PRO A 104 6.24 -17.68 -0.19
N GLU A 105 6.16 -17.72 -1.52
CA GLU A 105 7.32 -17.61 -2.42
C GLU A 105 8.03 -16.24 -2.36
N ILE A 106 7.37 -15.22 -1.83
CA ILE A 106 7.91 -13.86 -1.70
C ILE A 106 8.75 -13.70 -0.44
N LEU A 107 8.43 -14.41 0.63
CA LEU A 107 9.07 -14.25 1.94
C LEU A 107 10.54 -14.69 1.95
N GLY A 108 11.11 -15.06 0.80
CA GLY A 108 12.53 -15.36 0.69
C GLY A 108 12.95 -16.59 1.48
N LEU A 109 11.99 -17.35 2.01
CA LEU A 109 12.22 -18.68 2.55
C LEU A 109 12.26 -19.66 1.36
N ASN A 110 13.12 -19.34 0.39
CA ASN A 110 13.80 -20.34 -0.43
C ASN A 110 14.75 -21.09 0.51
N LEU A 111 14.16 -21.83 1.43
CA LEU A 111 14.85 -22.85 2.16
C LEU A 111 15.19 -23.88 1.10
N ASP A 112 16.48 -24.10 0.87
CA ASP A 112 16.93 -25.20 0.01
C ASP A 112 16.09 -26.42 0.34
N LYS A 113 15.33 -26.92 -0.64
CA LYS A 113 14.43 -28.07 -0.44
C LYS A 113 15.17 -29.30 0.10
N ASP A 114 16.50 -29.30 -0.05
CA ASP A 114 17.42 -30.34 0.36
C ASP A 114 17.96 -30.15 1.80
N ASN A 115 17.76 -29.00 2.45
CA ASN A 115 18.27 -28.67 3.80
C ASN A 115 17.26 -27.95 4.70
N GLU A 116 15.98 -28.04 4.37
CA GLU A 116 14.92 -27.35 5.10
C GLU A 116 14.72 -27.99 6.49
N SER A 117 15.19 -27.32 7.55
CA SER A 117 14.96 -27.78 8.90
C SER A 117 13.46 -27.69 9.24
N SER A 118 12.97 -28.56 10.13
CA SER A 118 11.58 -28.48 10.60
C SER A 118 11.21 -27.12 11.21
N TYR A 119 12.21 -26.40 11.72
CA TYR A 119 12.08 -25.06 12.29
C TYR A 119 11.80 -24.02 11.22
N ASP A 120 12.50 -24.10 10.09
CA ASP A 120 12.32 -23.14 9.00
C ASP A 120 10.94 -23.29 8.34
N LYS A 121 10.45 -24.54 8.18
CA LYS A 121 9.05 -24.80 7.74
C LYS A 121 8.03 -24.17 8.67
N ALA A 122 8.24 -24.29 9.98
CA ALA A 122 7.32 -23.75 10.98
C ALA A 122 7.32 -22.22 10.96
N ILE A 123 8.48 -21.60 10.75
CA ILE A 123 8.61 -20.15 10.62
C ILE A 123 7.95 -19.64 9.33
N THR A 124 8.23 -20.27 8.18
CA THR A 124 7.59 -19.91 6.90
C THR A 124 6.08 -19.99 7.04
N LYS A 125 5.59 -21.11 7.58
CA LYS A 125 4.16 -21.31 7.81
C LYS A 125 3.59 -20.24 8.73
N TYR A 126 4.25 -19.93 9.84
CA TYR A 126 3.81 -18.89 10.76
C TYR A 126 3.72 -17.53 10.07
N PHE A 127 4.75 -17.11 9.32
CA PHE A 127 4.73 -15.84 8.62
C PHE A 127 3.69 -15.83 7.50
N THR A 128 3.54 -16.89 6.70
CA THR A 128 2.48 -16.94 5.68
C THR A 128 1.08 -16.85 6.29
N GLU A 129 0.82 -17.57 7.39
CA GLU A 129 -0.52 -17.61 8.00
C GLU A 129 -0.84 -16.36 8.82
N SER A 130 0.19 -15.68 9.34
CA SER A 130 0.01 -14.54 10.25
C SER A 130 0.41 -13.19 9.68
N SER A 131 1.02 -13.14 8.48
CA SER A 131 1.44 -11.88 7.86
C SER A 131 0.43 -11.38 6.85
N LYS A 132 0.01 -10.14 7.01
CA LYS A 132 -0.84 -9.43 6.05
C LYS A 132 -0.27 -8.06 5.76
N VAL A 133 -0.57 -7.55 4.57
CA VAL A 133 -0.19 -6.20 4.16
C VAL A 133 -1.44 -5.47 3.72
N ALA A 134 -1.50 -4.19 4.06
CA ALA A 134 -2.52 -3.27 3.55
C ALA A 134 -1.86 -1.98 3.07
N PHE A 135 -2.11 -1.57 1.84
CA PHE A 135 -1.76 -0.25 1.31
C PHE A 135 -3.01 0.61 1.28
N ILE A 136 -2.88 1.87 1.69
CA ILE A 136 -3.98 2.84 1.72
C ILE A 136 -3.64 3.98 0.77
N PHE A 137 -4.53 4.19 -0.20
CA PHE A 137 -4.45 5.20 -1.24
C PHE A 137 -5.53 6.24 -0.98
N PRO A 138 -5.19 7.38 -0.37
CA PRO A 138 -6.15 8.44 -0.11
C PRO A 138 -6.50 9.22 -1.37
N PHE A 139 -7.79 9.53 -1.51
CA PHE A 139 -8.33 10.39 -2.55
C PHE A 139 -8.97 11.63 -1.92
N ARG A 140 -8.70 12.79 -2.52
CA ARG A 140 -9.51 14.00 -2.34
C ARG A 140 -10.35 14.17 -3.60
N ASP A 141 -11.65 14.03 -3.43
CA ASP A 141 -12.60 13.87 -4.54
C ASP A 141 -12.18 12.68 -5.44
N ASP A 142 -11.83 12.93 -6.70
CA ASP A 142 -11.35 11.91 -7.65
C ASP A 142 -9.83 11.96 -7.90
N THR A 143 -9.10 12.76 -7.12
CA THR A 143 -7.64 12.90 -7.26
C THR A 143 -6.92 12.09 -6.19
N LEU A 144 -6.04 11.19 -6.63
CA LEU A 144 -5.13 10.46 -5.75
C LEU A 144 -4.12 11.41 -5.12
N LEU A 145 -3.84 11.23 -3.82
CA LEU A 145 -2.79 11.96 -3.09
C LEU A 145 -1.57 11.04 -2.92
N PRO A 146 -0.61 11.02 -3.87
CA PRO A 146 0.49 10.06 -3.88
C PRO A 146 1.47 10.21 -2.71
N ASP A 147 1.63 11.42 -2.19
CA ASP A 147 2.52 11.71 -1.05
C ASP A 147 1.93 11.25 0.29
N GLU A 148 0.64 10.88 0.30
CA GLU A 148 -0.10 10.45 1.49
C GLU A 148 -0.37 8.93 1.48
N ILE A 149 0.18 8.20 0.49
CA ILE A 149 0.07 6.74 0.46
C ILE A 149 0.82 6.16 1.66
N THR A 150 0.11 5.35 2.43
CA THR A 150 0.67 4.62 3.58
C THR A 150 0.49 3.11 3.39
N TYR A 151 1.19 2.34 4.23
CA TYR A 151 0.97 0.90 4.31
C TYR A 151 1.12 0.39 5.73
N TYR A 152 0.55 -0.77 5.97
CA TYR A 152 0.63 -1.50 7.22
C TYR A 152 1.09 -2.92 6.94
N PHE A 153 1.93 -3.41 7.84
CA PHE A 153 2.32 -4.80 7.93
C PHE A 153 1.75 -5.35 9.23
N GLU A 154 0.92 -6.39 9.14
CA GLU A 154 0.42 -7.11 10.29
C GLU A 154 1.19 -8.42 10.42
N VAL A 155 1.72 -8.73 11.61
CA VAL A 155 2.26 -10.06 11.94
C VAL A 155 1.79 -10.47 13.31
N GLY A 156 1.22 -11.68 13.40
CA GLY A 156 0.74 -12.21 14.68
C GLY A 156 -0.29 -11.29 15.35
N GLY A 157 -1.10 -10.58 14.55
CA GLY A 157 -2.10 -9.61 15.01
C GLY A 157 -1.53 -8.26 15.45
N GLN A 158 -0.22 -8.03 15.35
CA GLN A 158 0.39 -6.73 15.61
C GLN A 158 0.54 -5.94 14.32
N LYS A 159 -0.04 -4.74 14.28
CA LYS A 159 0.09 -3.81 13.16
C LYS A 159 1.30 -2.92 13.33
N ILE A 160 2.12 -2.88 12.28
CA ILE A 160 3.32 -2.06 12.18
C ILE A 160 3.06 -1.06 11.04
N PRO A 161 2.88 0.24 11.35
CA PRO A 161 2.74 1.26 10.32
C PRO A 161 4.06 1.42 9.56
N GLY A 162 3.96 1.52 8.24
CA GLY A 162 5.08 1.87 7.37
C GLY A 162 5.23 3.38 7.23
N GLU A 163 6.48 3.85 7.13
CA GLU A 163 6.76 5.30 7.10
C GLU A 163 6.47 5.97 5.75
N ASN A 164 6.54 5.24 4.64
CA ASN A 164 6.36 5.79 3.29
C ASN A 164 5.83 4.73 2.32
N GLY A 165 4.55 4.81 1.98
CA GLY A 165 3.91 3.86 1.06
C GLY A 165 4.42 3.99 -0.37
N SER A 166 4.68 5.20 -0.85
CA SER A 166 5.23 5.41 -2.20
C SER A 166 6.62 4.79 -2.39
N ALA A 167 7.49 4.90 -1.39
CA ALA A 167 8.80 4.24 -1.41
C ALA A 167 8.66 2.71 -1.36
N ALA A 168 7.72 2.19 -0.55
CA ALA A 168 7.43 0.76 -0.52
C ALA A 168 6.91 0.24 -1.89
N LEU A 169 6.03 0.99 -2.57
CA LEU A 169 5.55 0.63 -3.92
C LEU A 169 6.68 0.62 -4.96
N GLN A 170 7.62 1.57 -4.88
CA GLN A 170 8.80 1.57 -5.73
C GLN A 170 9.68 0.33 -5.48
N GLU A 171 9.85 -0.06 -4.22
CA GLU A 171 10.65 -1.23 -3.85
C GLU A 171 9.98 -2.54 -4.27
N LEU A 172 8.66 -2.68 -4.08
CA LEU A 172 7.90 -3.82 -4.61
C LEU A 172 8.03 -3.91 -6.13
N THR A 173 7.93 -2.77 -6.82
CA THR A 173 8.12 -2.71 -8.28
C THR A 173 9.53 -3.16 -8.68
N ARG A 174 10.56 -2.72 -7.96
CA ARG A 174 11.95 -3.14 -8.19
C ARG A 174 12.10 -4.66 -8.08
N ILE A 175 11.57 -5.25 -7.00
CA ILE A 175 11.63 -6.69 -6.75
C ILE A 175 10.89 -7.47 -7.84
N TYR A 176 9.68 -7.04 -8.22
CA TYR A 176 8.92 -7.66 -9.31
C TYR A 176 9.64 -7.57 -10.67
N GLY A 177 10.24 -6.42 -10.96
CA GLY A 177 11.02 -6.20 -12.17
C GLY A 177 12.25 -7.11 -12.25
N GLU A 178 12.97 -7.32 -11.15
CA GLU A 178 14.07 -8.28 -11.11
C GLU A 178 13.62 -9.72 -11.34
N TYR A 179 12.52 -10.13 -10.72
CA TYR A 179 11.92 -11.45 -10.96
C TYR A 179 11.56 -11.66 -12.45
N LYS A 180 10.96 -10.64 -13.09
CA LYS A 180 10.60 -10.71 -14.52
C LYS A 180 11.82 -10.83 -15.43
N LYS A 181 12.95 -10.21 -15.08
CA LYS A 181 14.19 -10.38 -15.86
C LYS A 181 14.79 -11.77 -15.72
N GLN A 182 14.73 -12.36 -14.53
CA GLN A 182 15.25 -13.72 -14.29
C GLN A 182 14.43 -14.79 -15.02
N THR A 183 13.12 -14.60 -15.16
CA THR A 183 12.21 -15.56 -15.82
C THR A 183 12.10 -15.41 -17.35
N LYS A 184 12.60 -14.30 -17.92
CA LYS A 184 12.68 -14.09 -19.38
C LYS A 184 13.94 -14.71 -20.03
N LYS A 185 14.89 -15.23 -19.24
CA LYS A 185 16.09 -15.95 -19.73
C LYS A 185 15.81 -17.44 -19.84
#